data_AF-A0A947G506-F1
#
_entry.id   AF-A0A947G506-F1
#
_cell.length_a   1.000
_cell.length_b   1.000
_cell.length_c   1.000
_cell.angle_alpha   90.00
_cell.angle_beta   90.00
_cell.angle_gamma   90.00
#
_symmetry.space_group_name_H-M   'P 1'
#
loop_
_entity.id
_entity.type
_entity.pdbx_description
1 polymer ?
#
loop_
_entity_poly.entity_id
_entity_poly.type
_entity_poly.pdbx_seq_one_letter_code
_entity_poly.pdbx_strand_id
1 'polypeptide(L)' 'MIEALKSDEIVQKHGGRFKLTALVQRRLRELIVDGARPLVERRGRTDLELVIEEILQEKIAPDWSETGYDPLSK' A
#
# COMPACT_ATOMS: atom_id res chain seq x y z
N MET A 1 13.98 -10.42 -0.39
CA MET A 1 13.43 -9.26 0.35
C MET A 1 12.95 -8.28 -0.70
N ILE A 2 11.66 -7.95 -0.72
CA ILE A 2 11.07 -7.13 -1.78
C ILE A 2 11.72 -5.75 -1.74
N GLU A 3 12.45 -5.37 -2.79
CA GLU A 3 13.26 -4.14 -2.87
C GLU A 3 12.43 -2.87 -2.69
N ALA A 4 11.15 -2.91 -3.06
CA ALA A 4 10.21 -1.81 -2.90
C ALA A 4 9.95 -1.40 -1.44
N LEU A 5 10.03 -2.36 -0.50
CA LEU A 5 9.90 -2.07 0.94
C LEU A 5 11.18 -1.47 1.54
N LYS A 6 12.27 -1.39 0.77
CA LYS A 6 13.55 -0.81 1.19
C LYS A 6 13.66 0.69 0.89
N SER A 7 12.72 1.24 0.12
CA SER A 7 12.71 2.65 -0.26
C SER A 7 11.99 3.49 0.79
N ASP A 8 12.74 4.30 1.53
CA ASP A 8 12.21 5.28 2.48
C ASP A 8 11.28 6.32 1.80
N GLU A 9 11.38 6.54 0.49
CA GLU A 9 10.51 7.49 -0.23
C GLU A 9 9.03 7.11 -0.19
N ILE A 10 8.70 5.83 -0.46
CA ILE A 10 7.31 5.35 -0.41
C ILE A 10 6.80 5.42 1.02
N VAL A 11 7.66 5.08 1.97
CA VAL A 11 7.38 5.17 3.40
C VAL A 11 7.04 6.60 3.80
N GLN A 12 7.85 7.60 3.43
CA GLN A 12 7.59 9.00 3.76
C GLN A 12 6.33 9.52 3.06
N LYS A 13 6.14 9.20 1.77
CA LYS A 13 4.96 9.58 0.99
C LYS A 13 3.64 9.06 1.59
N HIS A 14 3.68 7.89 2.24
CA HIS A 14 2.52 7.26 2.86
C HIS A 14 2.39 7.54 4.37
N GLY A 15 3.16 8.50 4.90
CA GLY A 15 3.08 8.93 6.30
C GLY A 15 3.87 8.07 7.30
N GLY A 16 4.78 7.21 6.84
CA GLY A 16 5.70 6.41 7.65
C GLY A 16 5.45 4.90 7.61
N ARG A 17 6.38 4.14 8.21
CA ARG A 17 6.40 2.66 8.14
C ARG A 17 5.17 2.01 8.76
N PHE A 18 4.66 2.60 9.83
CA PHE A 18 3.50 2.09 10.55
C PHE A 18 2.22 2.23 9.70
N LYS A 19 1.99 3.41 9.13
CA LYS A 19 0.83 3.70 8.27
C LYS A 19 0.88 2.89 6.97
N LEU A 20 2.06 2.73 6.37
CA LEU A 20 2.25 1.86 5.21
C LEU A 20 1.91 0.40 5.55
N THR A 21 2.39 -0.11 6.69
CA THR A 21 2.06 -1.47 7.13
C THR A 21 0.56 -1.66 7.34
N ALA A 22 -0.11 -0.68 7.96
CA ALA A 22 -1.56 -0.72 8.17
C ALA A 22 -2.33 -0.72 6.84
N LEU A 23 -1.88 0.05 5.85
CA LEU A 23 -2.46 0.07 4.50
C LEU A 23 -2.32 -1.28 3.80
N VAL A 24 -1.13 -1.89 3.87
CA VAL A 24 -0.86 -3.22 3.31
C VAL A 24 -1.75 -4.27 3.96
N GLN A 25 -1.86 -4.27 5.30
CA GLN A 25 -2.70 -5.22 6.03
C GLN A 25 -4.20 -5.06 5.69
N ARG A 26 -4.67 -3.82 5.56
CA ARG A 26 -6.06 -3.53 5.15
C ARG A 26 -6.34 -4.07 3.77
N ARG A 27 -5.45 -3.83 2.80
CA ARG A 27 -5.65 -4.31 1.43
C ARG A 27 -5.52 -5.81 1.28
N LEU A 28 -4.61 -6.43 2.03
CA LEU A 28 -4.49 -7.87 2.07
C LEU A 28 -5.80 -8.51 2.56
N ARG A 29 -6.45 -7.90 3.57
CA ARG A 29 -7.79 -8.33 4.02
C ARG A 29 -8.84 -8.19 2.93
N GLU A 30 -8.88 -7.06 2.21
CA GLU A 30 -9.85 -6.87 1.12
C GLU A 30 -9.70 -7.92 0.01
N LEU A 31 -8.47 -8.30 -0.34
CA LEU A 31 -8.20 -9.32 -1.35
C LEU A 31 -8.53 -10.75 -0.87
N ILE A 32 -8.19 -11.08 0.38
CA ILE A 32 -8.29 -12.46 0.91
C ILE A 32 -9.67 -12.73 1.53
N VAL A 33 -10.22 -11.78 2.28
CA VAL A 33 -11.44 -11.94 3.09
C VAL A 33 -12.66 -11.43 2.34
N ASP A 34 -12.57 -10.26 1.73
CA ASP A 34 -13.71 -9.65 1.01
C ASP A 34 -13.80 -10.11 -0.47
N GLY A 35 -12.79 -10.86 -0.95
CA GLY A 35 -12.76 -11.37 -2.31
C GLY A 35 -12.65 -10.27 -3.38
N ALA A 36 -12.09 -9.11 -3.02
CA ALA A 36 -11.92 -8.00 -3.93
C ALA A 36 -11.08 -8.41 -5.14
N ARG A 37 -11.44 -7.90 -6.33
CA ARG A 37 -10.67 -8.16 -7.53
C ARG A 37 -9.36 -7.36 -7.48
N PRO A 38 -8.20 -8.00 -7.71
CA PRO A 38 -6.95 -7.29 -7.74
C PRO A 38 -6.90 -6.29 -8.89
N LEU A 39 -6.36 -5.10 -8.64
CA LEU A 39 -6.23 -4.02 -9.64
C LEU A 39 -4.98 -4.18 -10.51
N VAL A 40 -4.17 -5.21 -10.22
CA VAL A 40 -2.96 -5.61 -10.94
C VAL A 40 -3.05 -7.10 -11.28
N GLU A 41 -2.46 -7.52 -12.39
CA GLU A 41 -2.42 -8.94 -12.77
C GLU A 41 -1.65 -9.78 -11.73
N ARG A 42 -2.31 -10.80 -11.17
CA ARG A 42 -1.64 -11.88 -10.41
C ARG A 42 -0.80 -12.74 -11.36
N ARG A 43 0.34 -12.24 -11.82
CA ARG A 43 1.31 -13.01 -12.64
C ARG A 43 2.07 -14.06 -11.80
N GLY A 44 1.35 -14.91 -11.06
CA GLY A 44 1.92 -15.91 -10.14
C GLY A 44 2.56 -15.34 -8.87
N ARG A 45 2.32 -14.06 -8.56
CA ARG A 45 2.87 -13.37 -7.38
C ARG A 45 2.01 -13.63 -6.15
N THR A 46 2.64 -13.56 -4.97
CA THR A 46 1.91 -13.66 -3.69
C THR A 46 0.98 -12.45 -3.50
N ASP A 47 -0.09 -12.61 -2.70
CA ASP A 47 -1.03 -11.52 -2.42
C ASP A 47 -0.32 -10.29 -1.82
N LEU A 48 0.73 -10.51 -1.04
CA LEU A 48 1.54 -9.44 -0.46
C LEU A 48 2.28 -8.64 -1.54
N GLU A 49 2.94 -9.33 -2.48
CA GLU A 49 3.63 -8.67 -3.60
C GLU A 49 2.66 -7.90 -4.49
N LEU A 50 1.46 -8.44 -4.67
CA LEU A 50 0.40 -7.79 -5.44
C LEU A 50 -0.04 -6.47 -4.80
N VAL A 51 -0.32 -6.48 -3.49
CA VAL A 51 -0.70 -5.28 -2.75
C VAL A 51 0.42 -4.23 -2.80
N ILE A 52 1.68 -4.67 -2.68
CA ILE A 52 2.83 -3.77 -2.79
C ILE A 52 2.89 -3.15 -4.19
N GLU A 53 2.67 -3.92 -5.26
CA GLU A 53 2.60 -3.37 -6.61
C GLU A 53 1.44 -2.39 -6.81
N GLU A 54 0.28 -2.65 -6.23
CA GLU A 54 -0.84 -1.72 -6.31
C GLU A 54 -0.54 -0.38 -5.61
N ILE A 55 0.18 -0.43 -4.48
CA ILE A 55 0.66 0.76 -3.77
C ILE A 55 1.76 1.48 -4.58
N LEU A 56 2.70 0.73 -5.19
CA LEU A 56 3.75 1.28 -6.05
C LEU A 56 3.21 1.96 -7.31
N GLN A 57 2.15 1.40 -7.91
CA GLN A 57 1.48 1.98 -9.07
C GLN A 57 0.55 3.15 -8.70
N GLU A 58 0.56 3.59 -7.43
CA GLU A 58 -0.30 4.67 -6.91
C GLU A 58 -1.80 4.42 -7.10
N LYS A 59 -2.20 3.15 -7.33
CA LYS A 59 -3.61 2.76 -7.44
C LYS A 59 -4.29 2.71 -6.08
N ILE A 60 -3.50 2.52 -5.03
CA ILE A 60 -3.96 2.48 -3.66
C ILE A 60 -3.11 3.45 -2.85
N ALA A 61 -3.77 4.50 -2.35
CA ALA A 61 -3.18 5.46 -1.44
C ALA A 61 -4.06 5.61 -0.19
N PRO A 62 -3.46 5.91 0.97
CA PRO A 62 -4.21 6.29 2.15
C PRO A 62 -4.79 7.68 1.91
N ASP A 63 -6.11 7.78 2.06
CA ASP A 63 -6.78 9.07 2.00
C ASP A 63 -6.64 9.76 3.37
N TRP A 64 -6.01 10.94 3.37
CA TRP A 64 -5.81 11.74 4.58
C TRP A 64 -6.75 12.95 4.66
N SER A 65 -7.64 13.12 3.68
CA SER A 65 -8.46 14.33 3.51
C SER A 65 -9.31 14.65 4.73
N GLU A 66 -9.75 13.61 5.46
CA GLU A 66 -10.58 13.76 6.67
C GLU A 66 -9.79 14.05 7.94
N THR A 67 -8.46 13.87 7.92
CA THR A 67 -7.62 13.91 9.14
C THR A 67 -6.82 15.20 9.31
N GLY A 68 -6.82 16.09 8.31
CA GLY A 68 -5.99 17.30 8.29
C GLY A 68 -4.48 17.02 8.32
N TYR A 69 -4.07 15.77 8.07
CA TYR A 69 -2.69 15.33 8.08
C TYR A 69 -2.12 15.38 6.66
N ASP A 70 -1.13 16.26 6.45
CA ASP A 70 -0.38 16.30 5.19
C ASP A 70 1.00 15.62 5.38
N PRO A 71 1.21 14.42 4.80
CA PRO A 71 2.49 13.72 4.91
C PRO A 71 3.66 14.42 4.19
N LEU A 72 3.39 15.42 3.34
CA LEU A 72 4.37 16.14 2.52
C LEU A 72 4.76 17.52 3.09
N SER A 73 4.17 17.96 4.21
CA SER A 73 4.41 19.28 4.82
C SER A 73 5.72 19.37 5.62
N LYS A 74 6.78 18.68 5.18
CA LYS A 74 8.12 18.85 5.74
C LYS A 74 9.05 19.56 4.79
#